data_AF-A0A0D6N7J0-F1
#
_entry.id   AF-A0A0D6N7J0-F1
#
_cell.length_a   1.000
_cell.length_b   1.000
_cell.length_c   1.000
_cell.angle_alpha   90.00
_cell.angle_beta   90.00
_cell.angle_gamma   90.00
#
_symmetry.space_group_name_H-M   'P 1'
#
loop_
_entity.id
_entity.type
_entity.pdbx_description
1 polymer ?
#
loop_
_entity_poly.entity_id
_entity_poly.type
_entity_poly.pdbx_seq_one_letter_code
_entity_poly.pdbx_strand_id
1 'polypeptide(L)'
;MIVISQSGEWRRSYNNNEIALDGTSSPITLNINLEKYIWEKEDNSLHTSFDSTNMTVDGSVTLRGNGYLKVNNTVVNNGSLIIETKNFVIDGTLTGKNVILAKGSTLTVGMLKASITFAASDKNTFNTLIITNYAESGSLTLNNFSPYDKIIFNKHNNIHLQWGNDGKTIVDQSGAVLANVNFARGYNRNNYMFRGSVVEVNSFLAGSMICTSQGDVAVEDIQINDTVVAFDWKNNKDISRSVVWVGKSRTMVQAELSDDEAGWPVRIVKDAIGDNVFLTRTCSLRLDTVYFLRTDLFRCIC
;
A
#
# COMPACT_ATOMS: atom_id res chain seq x y z
N MET A 1 -25.65 8.31 22.32
CA MET A 1 -25.08 9.00 21.16
C MET A 1 -24.35 10.24 21.65
N ILE A 2 -23.05 10.37 21.36
CA ILE A 2 -22.29 11.61 21.57
C ILE A 2 -22.31 12.42 20.28
N VAL A 3 -22.57 13.72 20.37
CA VAL A 3 -22.49 14.64 19.24
C VAL A 3 -21.30 15.58 19.45
N ILE A 4 -20.49 15.73 18.41
CA ILE A 4 -19.30 16.56 18.42
C ILE A 4 -19.40 17.56 17.30
N SER A 5 -19.59 18.81 17.66
CA SER A 5 -19.76 19.92 16.71
C SER A 5 -18.64 20.95 16.78
N GLN A 6 -17.57 20.65 17.53
CA GLN A 6 -16.41 21.53 17.70
C GLN A 6 -15.11 20.75 17.57
N SER A 7 -14.08 21.41 17.06
CA SER A 7 -12.73 20.86 17.02
C SER A 7 -12.20 20.62 18.44
N GLY A 8 -11.36 19.60 18.62
CA GLY A 8 -10.86 19.29 19.95
C GLY A 8 -9.86 18.15 20.02
N GLU A 9 -9.35 17.97 21.23
CA GLU A 9 -8.39 16.94 21.60
C GLU A 9 -9.12 15.77 22.25
N TRP A 10 -8.87 14.58 21.72
CA TRP A 10 -9.41 13.32 22.20
C TRP A 10 -8.28 12.54 22.85
N ARG A 11 -8.25 12.56 24.18
CA ARG A 11 -7.18 11.94 24.99
C ARG A 11 -7.66 10.76 25.84
N ARG A 12 -8.89 10.82 26.34
CA ARG A 12 -9.49 9.76 27.18
C ARG A 12 -10.37 8.85 26.34
N SER A 13 -10.13 7.54 26.43
CA SER A 13 -11.00 6.55 25.81
C SER A 13 -12.39 6.59 26.43
N TYR A 14 -13.41 6.53 25.58
CA TYR A 14 -14.79 6.35 25.99
C TYR A 14 -15.44 5.35 25.03
N ASN A 15 -16.01 4.28 25.57
CA ASN A 15 -16.83 3.36 24.79
C ASN A 15 -18.20 4.01 24.57
N ASN A 16 -18.52 4.32 23.33
CA ASN A 16 -19.78 4.96 22.97
C ASN A 16 -20.57 4.09 22.01
N ASN A 17 -21.85 3.84 22.31
CA ASN A 17 -22.69 3.11 21.35
C ASN A 17 -22.78 3.85 20.00
N GLU A 18 -22.71 5.18 20.00
CA GLU A 18 -22.83 5.97 18.77
C GLU A 18 -22.15 7.33 18.91
N ILE A 19 -21.43 7.75 17.88
CA ILE A 19 -20.77 9.06 17.75
C ILE A 19 -21.29 9.77 16.49
N ALA A 20 -21.68 11.03 16.60
CA ALA A 20 -21.98 11.90 15.48
C ALA A 20 -20.95 13.03 15.43
N LEU A 21 -20.25 13.15 14.30
CA LEU A 21 -19.30 14.21 14.00
C LEU A 21 -20.00 15.23 13.11
N ASP A 22 -20.33 16.40 13.65
CA ASP A 22 -21.13 17.42 12.99
C ASP A 22 -20.28 18.66 12.66
N GLY A 23 -19.71 18.65 11.46
CA GLY A 23 -19.02 19.79 10.86
C GLY A 23 -19.91 20.65 9.96
N THR A 24 -21.24 20.60 10.10
CA THR A 24 -22.16 21.31 9.17
C THR A 24 -22.14 22.82 9.39
N SER A 25 -22.08 23.26 10.65
CA SER A 25 -22.04 24.67 11.02
C SER A 25 -20.65 25.28 10.83
N SER A 26 -19.61 24.49 11.08
CA SER A 26 -18.21 24.87 10.90
C SER A 26 -17.34 23.62 10.75
N PRO A 27 -16.27 23.65 9.93
CA PRO A 27 -15.36 22.50 9.83
C PRO A 27 -14.78 22.11 11.19
N ILE A 28 -14.80 20.81 11.49
CA ILE A 28 -14.23 20.27 12.73
C ILE A 28 -12.97 19.46 12.45
N THR A 29 -12.00 19.59 13.34
CA THR A 29 -10.79 18.77 13.40
C THR A 29 -10.76 18.06 14.75
N LEU A 30 -10.72 16.73 14.72
CA LEU A 30 -10.53 15.91 15.91
C LEU A 30 -9.12 15.36 15.95
N ASN A 31 -8.39 15.74 16.98
CA ASN A 31 -7.04 15.25 17.23
C ASN A 31 -7.08 14.12 18.24
N ILE A 32 -6.99 12.89 17.74
CA ILE A 32 -7.06 11.66 18.51
C ILE A 32 -5.65 11.35 18.97
N ASN A 33 -5.38 11.53 20.25
CA ASN A 33 -4.05 11.43 20.83
C ASN A 33 -4.00 10.37 21.92
N LEU A 34 -2.85 9.72 22.05
CA LEU A 34 -2.59 8.80 23.15
C LEU A 34 -2.45 9.60 24.46
N GLU A 35 -3.21 9.24 25.50
CA GLU A 35 -2.92 9.68 26.85
C GLU A 35 -1.94 8.70 27.49
N LYS A 36 -0.71 9.15 27.78
CA LYS A 36 0.27 8.35 28.52
C LYS A 36 -0.20 8.28 29.97
N TYR A 37 -0.77 7.16 30.38
CA TYR A 37 -1.10 6.92 31.78
C TYR A 37 0.22 6.74 32.56
N ILE A 38 0.60 7.75 33.34
CA ILE A 38 1.77 7.71 34.22
C ILE A 38 1.36 7.04 35.52
N TRP A 39 1.10 5.73 35.48
CA TRP A 39 1.27 4.88 36.65
C TRP A 39 1.53 3.44 36.19
N GLU A 40 2.75 2.99 36.48
CA GLU A 40 3.17 1.61 36.70
C GLU A 40 2.41 0.51 35.95
N LYS A 41 2.85 0.23 34.73
CA LYS A 41 3.31 -1.10 34.31
C LYS A 41 4.01 -1.01 32.96
N GLU A 42 5.19 -1.60 32.88
CA GLU A 42 5.92 -1.90 31.64
C GLU A 42 5.19 -3.00 30.84
N ASP A 43 3.93 -2.75 30.48
CA ASP A 43 3.31 -3.43 29.36
C ASP A 43 2.92 -2.34 28.35
N ASN A 44 3.60 -2.36 27.22
CA ASN A 44 3.49 -1.38 26.14
C ASN A 44 2.16 -1.51 25.36
N SER A 45 1.12 -2.09 25.97
CA SER A 45 -0.12 -2.54 25.33
C SER A 45 -1.36 -1.70 25.63
N LEU A 46 -1.26 -0.64 26.44
CA LEU A 46 -2.39 0.26 26.72
C LEU A 46 -2.50 1.38 25.67
N HIS A 47 -2.91 1.02 24.45
CA HIS A 47 -3.42 2.01 23.51
C HIS A 47 -4.83 2.42 23.96
N THR A 48 -5.03 3.70 24.27
CA THR A 48 -6.38 4.25 24.50
C THR A 48 -7.15 4.21 23.17
N SER A 49 -7.90 3.13 22.92
CA SER A 49 -8.81 3.04 21.79
C SER A 49 -10.09 3.85 22.09
N PHE A 50 -10.47 4.70 21.15
CA PHE A 50 -11.80 5.27 21.09
C PHE A 50 -12.69 4.27 20.37
N ASP A 51 -13.49 3.53 21.11
CA ASP A 51 -14.37 2.52 20.55
C ASP A 51 -15.79 3.05 20.41
N SER A 52 -16.39 2.81 19.23
CA SER A 52 -17.81 3.02 19.04
C SER A 52 -18.49 1.93 18.24
N THR A 53 -19.79 1.73 18.45
CA THR A 53 -20.53 0.81 17.58
C THR A 53 -20.77 1.44 16.21
N ASN A 54 -21.29 2.68 16.18
CA ASN A 54 -21.57 3.39 14.93
C ASN A 54 -21.02 4.82 14.95
N MET A 55 -20.69 5.34 13.78
CA MET A 55 -20.30 6.74 13.59
C MET A 55 -21.02 7.37 12.41
N THR A 56 -21.48 8.60 12.58
CA THR A 56 -22.00 9.43 11.48
C THR A 56 -21.13 10.66 11.32
N VAL A 57 -20.85 11.05 10.08
CA VAL A 57 -20.08 12.24 9.72
C VAL A 57 -20.91 13.14 8.84
N ASP A 58 -21.25 14.32 9.36
CA ASP A 58 -21.98 15.36 8.65
C ASP A 58 -21.10 16.62 8.50
N GLY A 59 -21.24 17.33 7.38
CA GLY A 59 -20.42 18.51 7.11
C GLY A 59 -18.91 18.21 6.92
N SER A 60 -18.04 19.14 7.29
CA SER A 60 -16.59 19.01 7.04
C SER A 60 -15.84 18.51 8.27
N VAL A 61 -15.24 17.33 8.20
CA VAL A 61 -14.57 16.67 9.32
C VAL A 61 -13.18 16.20 8.94
N THR A 62 -12.19 16.51 9.78
CA THR A 62 -10.83 15.97 9.68
C THR A 62 -10.46 15.18 10.93
N LEU A 63 -10.04 13.93 10.76
CA LEU A 63 -9.51 13.07 11.81
C LEU A 63 -8.00 13.05 11.72
N ARG A 64 -7.29 13.37 12.81
CA ARG A 64 -5.83 13.38 12.87
C ARG A 64 -5.33 12.88 14.22
N GLY A 65 -4.01 12.88 14.39
CA GLY A 65 -3.35 12.40 15.59
C GLY A 65 -2.91 10.95 15.47
N ASN A 66 -2.36 10.41 16.56
CA ASN A 66 -1.75 9.08 16.61
C ASN A 66 -2.51 8.08 17.49
N GLY A 67 -3.59 8.50 18.14
CA GLY A 67 -4.48 7.63 18.90
C GLY A 67 -5.31 6.72 18.01
N TYR A 68 -5.85 5.65 18.61
CA TYR A 68 -6.59 4.61 17.89
C TYR A 68 -8.08 4.90 17.93
N LEU A 69 -8.73 4.94 16.77
CA LEU A 69 -10.18 5.09 16.64
C LEU A 69 -10.73 3.83 15.99
N LYS A 70 -11.68 3.19 16.67
CA LYS A 70 -12.31 1.97 16.20
C LYS A 70 -13.83 2.12 16.14
N VAL A 71 -14.42 1.78 15.01
CA VAL A 71 -15.87 1.69 14.83
C VAL A 71 -16.24 0.24 14.50
N ASN A 72 -17.00 -0.42 15.37
CA ASN A 72 -17.25 -1.85 15.28
C ASN A 72 -18.24 -2.24 14.18
N ASN A 73 -19.18 -1.35 13.82
CA ASN A 73 -20.24 -1.65 12.86
C ASN A 73 -20.23 -0.67 11.69
N THR A 74 -20.96 0.45 11.75
CA THR A 74 -21.15 1.28 10.55
C THR A 74 -20.57 2.68 10.73
N VAL A 75 -19.89 3.17 9.70
CA VAL A 75 -19.59 4.58 9.49
C VAL A 75 -20.39 5.10 8.30
N VAL A 76 -21.23 6.11 8.52
CA VAL A 76 -21.97 6.80 7.47
C VAL A 76 -21.37 8.19 7.26
N ASN A 77 -20.70 8.40 6.12
CA ASN A 77 -20.17 9.71 5.74
C ASN A 77 -21.17 10.47 4.86
N ASN A 78 -21.92 11.40 5.42
CA ASN A 78 -22.81 12.30 4.68
C ASN A 78 -22.11 13.60 4.24
N GLY A 79 -20.88 13.81 4.71
CA GLY A 79 -20.11 15.04 4.54
C GLY A 79 -18.81 14.89 3.75
N SER A 80 -17.84 15.72 4.10
CA SER A 80 -16.45 15.67 3.64
C SER A 80 -15.59 15.15 4.77
N LEU A 81 -15.17 13.89 4.69
CA LEU A 81 -14.31 13.24 5.68
C LEU A 81 -12.87 13.17 5.17
N ILE A 82 -11.94 13.78 5.91
CA ILE A 82 -10.49 13.69 5.69
C ILE A 82 -9.87 12.89 6.83
N ILE A 83 -9.08 11.88 6.48
CA ILE A 83 -8.35 11.03 7.41
C ILE A 83 -6.86 11.36 7.27
N GLU A 84 -6.25 11.83 8.36
CA GLU A 84 -4.82 12.11 8.49
C GLU A 84 -4.16 11.24 9.59
N THR A 85 -4.93 10.35 10.23
CA THR A 85 -4.46 9.40 11.24
C THR A 85 -4.09 8.05 10.62
N LYS A 86 -3.15 7.35 11.25
CA LYS A 86 -2.72 5.98 10.87
C LYS A 86 -3.54 4.87 11.51
N ASN A 87 -4.43 5.23 12.43
CA ASN A 87 -5.03 4.28 13.37
C ASN A 87 -6.56 4.37 13.37
N PHE A 88 -7.17 4.50 12.18
CA PHE A 88 -8.63 4.46 12.05
C PHE A 88 -9.08 3.11 11.49
N VAL A 89 -9.88 2.39 12.28
CA VAL A 89 -10.38 1.06 11.97
C VAL A 89 -11.90 1.04 12.01
N ILE A 90 -12.50 0.44 10.99
CA ILE A 90 -13.93 0.22 10.85
C ILE A 90 -14.13 -1.28 10.63
N ASP A 91 -14.56 -2.04 11.63
CA ASP A 91 -14.71 -3.50 11.48
C ASP A 91 -15.86 -3.86 10.53
N GLY A 92 -16.92 -3.04 10.47
CA GLY A 92 -18.05 -3.24 9.57
C GLY A 92 -17.97 -2.39 8.30
N THR A 93 -18.97 -1.56 8.03
CA THR A 93 -19.16 -0.90 6.73
C THR A 93 -18.87 0.59 6.77
N LEU A 94 -18.07 1.09 5.81
CA LEU A 94 -17.98 2.52 5.49
C LEU A 94 -18.83 2.83 4.25
N THR A 95 -19.82 3.70 4.40
CA THR A 95 -20.75 4.08 3.33
C THR A 95 -20.92 5.60 3.24
N GLY A 96 -21.58 6.07 2.17
CA GLY A 96 -21.88 7.47 1.93
C GLY A 96 -20.94 8.11 0.90
N LYS A 97 -20.65 9.39 1.11
CA LYS A 97 -19.83 10.23 0.23
C LYS A 97 -18.35 9.86 0.29
N ASN A 98 -17.61 10.38 -0.69
CA ASN A 98 -16.17 10.22 -0.83
C ASN A 98 -15.40 10.55 0.46
N VAL A 99 -14.40 9.72 0.77
CA VAL A 99 -13.46 9.91 1.88
C VAL A 99 -12.06 10.18 1.35
N ILE A 100 -11.34 11.11 1.97
CA ILE A 100 -9.99 11.49 1.57
C ILE A 100 -8.99 10.90 2.56
N LEU A 101 -8.03 10.13 2.05
CA LEU A 101 -6.86 9.68 2.81
C LEU A 101 -5.71 10.65 2.54
N ALA A 102 -5.15 11.26 3.58
CA ALA A 102 -4.08 12.25 3.45
C ALA A 102 -2.96 12.05 4.46
N LYS A 103 -1.82 12.71 4.21
CA LYS A 103 -0.67 12.82 5.14
C LYS A 103 -0.15 11.47 5.67
N GLY A 104 -0.16 10.44 4.83
CA GLY A 104 0.31 9.11 5.20
C GLY A 104 -0.63 8.39 6.17
N SER A 105 -1.93 8.65 6.07
CA SER A 105 -2.97 8.00 6.86
C SER A 105 -3.13 6.53 6.50
N THR A 106 -3.72 5.78 7.42
CA THR A 106 -4.12 4.39 7.19
C THR A 106 -5.56 4.21 7.63
N LEU A 107 -6.39 3.71 6.72
CA LEU A 107 -7.76 3.30 6.99
C LEU A 107 -7.87 1.79 6.83
N THR A 108 -8.28 1.11 7.90
CA THR A 108 -8.72 -0.29 7.83
C THR A 108 -10.24 -0.33 7.85
N VAL A 109 -10.86 -1.03 6.91
CA VAL A 109 -12.31 -1.14 6.80
C VAL A 109 -12.72 -2.57 6.47
N GLY A 110 -13.82 -3.04 7.06
CA GLY A 110 -14.50 -4.27 6.68
C GLY A 110 -14.99 -4.22 5.25
N MET A 111 -16.18 -3.63 5.08
CA MET A 111 -16.83 -3.44 3.79
C MET A 111 -16.76 -1.97 3.39
N LEU A 112 -16.25 -1.69 2.20
CA LEU A 112 -16.13 -0.33 1.69
C LEU A 112 -17.16 -0.07 0.58
N LYS A 113 -18.10 0.84 0.81
CA LYS A 113 -19.09 1.28 -0.18
C LYS A 113 -18.91 2.73 -0.60
N ALA A 114 -18.22 3.54 0.21
CA ALA A 114 -17.83 4.89 -0.16
C ALA A 114 -16.64 4.87 -1.13
N SER A 115 -16.56 5.87 -2.02
CA SER A 115 -15.35 6.07 -2.82
C SER A 115 -14.21 6.63 -1.96
N ILE A 116 -12.98 6.32 -2.35
CA ILE A 116 -11.77 6.83 -1.71
C ILE A 116 -11.03 7.75 -2.68
N THR A 117 -10.53 8.87 -2.16
CA THR A 117 -9.56 9.70 -2.87
C THR A 117 -8.27 9.76 -2.06
N PHE A 118 -7.16 9.41 -2.69
CA PHE A 118 -5.84 9.60 -2.09
C PHE A 118 -5.43 11.06 -2.31
N ALA A 119 -5.19 11.82 -1.25
CA ALA A 119 -4.60 13.15 -1.37
C ALA A 119 -3.14 13.03 -1.84
N ALA A 120 -2.62 14.07 -2.48
CA ALA A 120 -1.23 14.08 -2.89
C ALA A 120 -0.30 13.84 -1.68
N SER A 121 0.49 12.78 -1.77
CA SER A 121 1.51 12.44 -0.80
C SER A 121 2.89 12.90 -1.28
N ASP A 122 3.77 13.19 -0.33
CA ASP A 122 5.20 13.35 -0.62
C ASP A 122 5.87 11.98 -0.76
N LYS A 123 7.14 11.97 -1.20
CA LYS A 123 7.87 10.72 -1.53
C LYS A 123 8.01 9.74 -0.36
N ASN A 124 7.74 10.16 0.88
CA ASN A 124 8.00 9.41 2.11
C ASN A 124 6.75 9.10 2.94
N THR A 125 5.57 9.57 2.52
CA THR A 125 4.32 9.34 3.24
C THR A 125 3.38 8.50 2.39
N PHE A 126 3.05 7.30 2.88
CA PHE A 126 2.17 6.39 2.17
C PHE A 126 0.76 6.45 2.75
N ASN A 127 -0.24 6.86 1.96
CA ASN A 127 -1.61 6.64 2.36
C ASN A 127 -1.94 5.16 2.12
N THR A 128 -2.54 4.51 3.11
CA THR A 128 -2.81 3.08 3.06
C THR A 128 -4.29 2.81 3.24
N LEU A 129 -4.88 2.09 2.30
CA LEU A 129 -6.23 1.55 2.40
C LEU A 129 -6.17 0.03 2.60
N ILE A 130 -6.77 -0.47 3.67
CA ILE A 130 -6.87 -1.90 3.97
C ILE A 130 -8.35 -2.28 4.00
N ILE A 131 -8.76 -3.21 3.15
CA ILE A 131 -10.14 -3.69 3.06
C ILE A 131 -10.16 -5.17 3.46
N THR A 132 -10.87 -5.51 4.53
CA THR A 132 -10.87 -6.88 5.09
C THR A 132 -12.02 -7.76 4.61
N ASN A 133 -13.09 -7.16 4.05
CA ASN A 133 -14.21 -7.86 3.42
C ASN A 133 -14.53 -7.26 2.04
N TYR A 134 -13.56 -7.35 1.14
CA TYR A 134 -13.66 -6.76 -0.20
C TYR A 134 -14.68 -7.47 -1.11
N ALA A 135 -14.95 -8.76 -0.91
CA ALA A 135 -15.88 -9.52 -1.75
C ALA A 135 -17.31 -8.98 -1.65
N GLU A 136 -17.70 -8.52 -0.46
CA GLU A 136 -19.02 -7.94 -0.17
C GLU A 136 -19.08 -6.42 -0.43
N SER A 137 -17.95 -5.81 -0.78
CA SER A 137 -17.86 -4.35 -1.00
C SER A 137 -18.42 -3.93 -2.36
N GLY A 138 -18.57 -4.86 -3.30
CA GLY A 138 -18.90 -4.56 -4.69
C GLY A 138 -17.72 -3.88 -5.41
N SER A 139 -18.02 -3.16 -6.49
CA SER A 139 -16.98 -2.50 -7.29
C SER A 139 -16.58 -1.17 -6.65
N LEU A 140 -15.38 -1.13 -6.06
CA LEU A 140 -14.84 0.06 -5.40
C LEU A 140 -14.52 1.16 -6.41
N THR A 141 -14.49 2.41 -5.96
CA THR A 141 -14.00 3.55 -6.75
C THR A 141 -12.87 4.24 -6.00
N LEU A 142 -11.68 4.23 -6.60
CA LEU A 142 -10.44 4.74 -6.03
C LEU A 142 -9.90 5.86 -6.92
N ASN A 143 -9.69 7.04 -6.35
CA ASN A 143 -9.33 8.25 -7.07
C ASN A 143 -7.96 8.78 -6.67
N ASN A 144 -7.28 9.36 -7.65
CA ASN A 144 -5.96 9.98 -7.51
C ASN A 144 -4.90 9.01 -6.94
N PHE A 145 -4.97 7.73 -7.33
CA PHE A 145 -4.02 6.71 -6.87
C PHE A 145 -2.63 7.01 -7.42
N SER A 146 -1.64 7.19 -6.55
CA SER A 146 -0.25 7.52 -6.87
C SER A 146 0.70 6.42 -6.40
N PRO A 147 1.97 6.39 -6.84
CA PRO A 147 2.97 5.44 -6.35
C PRO A 147 3.28 5.55 -4.85
N TYR A 148 2.79 6.61 -4.19
CA TYR A 148 2.91 6.84 -2.76
C TYR A 148 1.64 6.44 -2.01
N ASP A 149 0.83 5.56 -2.60
CA ASP A 149 -0.36 5.00 -1.98
C ASP A 149 -0.30 3.47 -2.02
N LYS A 150 -0.93 2.84 -1.04
CA LYS A 150 -0.96 1.38 -0.90
C LYS A 150 -2.39 0.91 -0.69
N ILE A 151 -2.75 -0.15 -1.41
CA ILE A 151 -4.06 -0.82 -1.25
C ILE A 151 -3.80 -2.26 -0.86
N ILE A 152 -4.52 -2.74 0.17
CA ILE A 152 -4.42 -4.10 0.68
C ILE A 152 -5.82 -4.70 0.72
N PHE A 153 -6.04 -5.75 -0.06
CA PHE A 153 -7.26 -6.56 -0.01
C PHE A 153 -7.05 -7.72 0.95
N ASN A 154 -7.19 -7.45 2.24
CA ASN A 154 -6.87 -8.44 3.27
C ASN A 154 -7.96 -9.52 3.33
N LYS A 155 -7.61 -10.78 3.05
CA LYS A 155 -8.44 -11.95 3.34
C LYS A 155 -7.52 -13.12 3.68
N HIS A 156 -8.04 -14.05 4.47
CA HIS A 156 -7.38 -15.26 4.93
C HIS A 156 -7.01 -16.28 3.83
N ASN A 157 -7.18 -15.94 2.54
CA ASN A 157 -6.92 -16.84 1.41
C ASN A 157 -5.87 -16.24 0.47
N ASN A 158 -5.08 -17.09 -0.18
CA ASN A 158 -4.15 -16.71 -1.25
C ASN A 158 -4.92 -16.12 -2.44
N ILE A 159 -5.04 -14.79 -2.46
CA ILE A 159 -5.62 -14.05 -3.57
C ILE A 159 -4.51 -13.63 -4.51
N HIS A 160 -4.76 -13.82 -5.80
CA HIS A 160 -3.94 -13.28 -6.87
C HIS A 160 -4.72 -12.15 -7.53
N LEU A 161 -4.21 -10.92 -7.38
CA LEU A 161 -4.78 -9.74 -8.02
C LEU A 161 -4.02 -9.41 -9.29
N GLN A 162 -4.75 -8.83 -10.25
CA GLN A 162 -4.16 -8.33 -11.48
C GLN A 162 -4.94 -7.11 -12.00
N TRP A 163 -4.34 -6.41 -12.96
CA TRP A 163 -5.05 -5.39 -13.71
C TRP A 163 -6.02 -6.07 -14.68
N GLY A 164 -7.24 -5.53 -14.79
CA GLY A 164 -8.14 -5.88 -15.88
C GLY A 164 -7.59 -5.43 -17.23
N ASN A 165 -8.21 -5.93 -18.30
CA ASN A 165 -7.77 -5.66 -19.67
C ASN A 165 -7.77 -4.17 -20.02
N ASP A 166 -8.65 -3.39 -19.40
CA ASP A 166 -8.73 -1.93 -19.53
C ASP A 166 -7.55 -1.18 -18.89
N GLY A 167 -6.78 -1.85 -18.04
CA GLY A 167 -5.68 -1.26 -17.30
C GLY A 167 -6.09 -0.26 -16.22
N LYS A 168 -7.36 -0.23 -15.86
CA LYS A 168 -7.94 0.71 -14.88
C LYS A 168 -8.76 -0.01 -13.82
N THR A 169 -9.00 -1.32 -13.97
CA THR A 169 -9.67 -2.13 -12.95
C THR A 169 -8.70 -3.06 -12.25
N ILE A 170 -8.89 -3.26 -10.95
CA ILE A 170 -8.27 -4.36 -10.21
C ILE A 170 -9.26 -5.51 -10.22
N VAL A 171 -8.81 -6.68 -10.66
CA VAL A 171 -9.61 -7.90 -10.70
C VAL A 171 -8.94 -9.00 -9.87
N ASP A 172 -9.75 -9.93 -9.36
CA ASP A 172 -9.24 -11.14 -8.73
C ASP A 172 -8.93 -12.26 -9.75
N GLN A 173 -8.46 -13.41 -9.26
CA GLN A 173 -8.14 -14.58 -10.08
C GLN A 173 -9.31 -15.14 -10.90
N SER A 174 -10.56 -14.83 -10.53
CA SER A 174 -11.75 -15.24 -11.27
C SER A 174 -12.15 -14.22 -12.35
N GLY A 175 -11.47 -13.08 -12.41
CA GLY A 175 -11.80 -11.95 -13.28
C GLY A 175 -12.87 -11.03 -12.71
N ALA A 176 -13.29 -11.22 -11.44
CA ALA A 176 -14.26 -10.32 -10.82
C ALA A 176 -13.63 -8.96 -10.53
N VAL A 177 -14.33 -7.88 -10.91
CA VAL A 177 -13.86 -6.51 -10.70
C VAL A 177 -14.01 -6.11 -9.23
N LEU A 178 -12.89 -5.85 -8.57
CA LEU A 178 -12.85 -5.41 -7.18
C LEU A 178 -12.83 -3.88 -7.07
N ALA A 179 -12.11 -3.19 -7.95
CA ALA A 179 -11.97 -1.74 -7.89
C ALA A 179 -11.76 -1.11 -9.26
N ASN A 180 -12.32 0.08 -9.44
CA ASN A 180 -12.02 1.01 -10.53
C ASN A 180 -11.01 2.03 -10.01
N VAL A 181 -9.90 2.20 -10.72
CA VAL A 181 -8.75 3.02 -10.33
C VAL A 181 -8.59 4.17 -11.29
N ASN A 182 -8.73 5.38 -10.77
CA ASN A 182 -8.34 6.62 -11.43
C ASN A 182 -6.96 7.04 -10.90
N PHE A 183 -5.93 6.85 -11.72
CA PHE A 183 -4.56 7.21 -11.35
C PHE A 183 -4.38 8.72 -11.19
N ALA A 184 -3.47 9.10 -10.32
CA ALA A 184 -2.96 10.47 -10.23
C ALA A 184 -2.31 10.88 -11.57
N ARG A 185 -2.28 12.19 -11.83
CA ARG A 185 -1.77 12.75 -13.09
C ARG A 185 -0.33 12.28 -13.35
N GLY A 186 -0.10 11.74 -14.55
CA GLY A 186 1.22 11.26 -14.98
C GLY A 186 1.51 9.79 -14.66
N TYR A 187 0.60 9.11 -13.96
CA TYR A 187 0.74 7.70 -13.61
C TYR A 187 -0.26 6.80 -14.32
N ASN A 188 0.08 5.52 -14.41
CA ASN A 188 -0.75 4.46 -14.96
C ASN A 188 -0.40 3.11 -14.32
N ARG A 189 -1.09 2.05 -14.74
CA ARG A 189 -0.92 0.68 -14.22
C ARG A 189 0.53 0.17 -14.17
N ASN A 190 1.41 0.62 -15.08
CA ASN A 190 2.79 0.14 -15.18
C ASN A 190 3.67 0.67 -14.04
N ASN A 191 3.22 1.70 -13.31
CA ASN A 191 3.88 2.21 -12.12
C ASN A 191 3.67 1.31 -10.88
N TYR A 192 2.87 0.25 -11.00
CA TYR A 192 2.45 -0.59 -9.88
C TYR A 192 2.69 -2.07 -10.16
N MET A 193 2.84 -2.83 -9.09
CA MET A 193 2.88 -4.28 -9.11
C MET A 193 1.93 -4.86 -8.06
N PHE A 194 1.48 -6.09 -8.32
CA PHE A 194 0.73 -6.88 -7.34
C PHE A 194 1.68 -7.81 -6.61
N ARG A 195 1.62 -7.81 -5.28
CA ARG A 195 2.22 -8.83 -4.42
C ARG A 195 1.11 -9.57 -3.68
N GLY A 196 0.60 -10.63 -4.30
CA GLY A 196 -0.59 -11.33 -3.81
C GLY A 196 -1.80 -10.40 -3.77
N SER A 197 -2.25 -10.07 -2.56
CA SER A 197 -3.38 -9.17 -2.29
C SER A 197 -3.02 -7.69 -2.12
N VAL A 198 -1.74 -7.34 -2.30
CA VAL A 198 -1.21 -5.99 -2.12
C VAL A 198 -0.97 -5.33 -3.46
N VAL A 199 -1.46 -4.10 -3.62
CA VAL A 199 -1.12 -3.20 -4.73
C VAL A 199 -0.13 -2.17 -4.21
N GLU A 200 1.08 -2.16 -4.78
CA GLU A 200 2.13 -1.24 -4.39
C GLU A 200 2.97 -0.78 -5.58
N VAL A 201 3.79 0.25 -5.36
CA VAL A 201 4.67 0.82 -6.39
C VAL A 201 5.63 -0.23 -6.95
N ASN A 202 5.81 -0.20 -8.26
CA ASN A 202 6.87 -0.94 -8.91
C ASN A 202 8.23 -0.34 -8.50
N SER A 203 9.04 -1.10 -7.76
CA SER A 203 10.23 -0.59 -7.06
C SER A 203 11.36 -0.07 -7.96
N PHE A 204 11.23 -0.17 -9.27
CA PHE A 204 12.12 0.44 -10.26
C PHE A 204 11.26 1.15 -11.31
N LEU A 205 10.94 2.42 -11.03
CA LEU A 205 10.29 3.27 -12.02
C LEU A 205 11.31 3.64 -13.09
N ALA A 206 10.87 3.75 -14.34
CA ALA A 206 11.71 4.41 -15.36
C ALA A 206 12.05 5.83 -14.87
N GLY A 207 13.32 6.20 -14.95
CA GLY A 207 13.87 7.43 -14.39
C GLY A 207 14.24 7.36 -12.90
N SER A 208 14.08 6.20 -12.24
CA SER A 208 14.63 6.00 -10.89
C SER A 208 16.14 6.04 -10.93
N MET A 209 16.75 6.91 -10.12
CA MET A 209 18.19 7.14 -10.14
C MET A 209 18.92 6.18 -9.20
N ILE A 210 19.87 5.44 -9.74
CA ILE A 210 20.80 4.57 -9.03
C ILE A 210 22.11 5.34 -8.84
N CYS A 211 22.54 5.45 -7.59
CA CYS A 211 23.79 6.11 -7.27
C CYS A 211 24.98 5.27 -7.76
N THR A 212 25.80 5.83 -8.64
CA THR A 212 27.03 5.22 -9.15
C THR A 212 28.26 5.99 -8.69
N SER A 213 29.45 5.42 -8.86
CA SER A 213 30.71 6.11 -8.55
C SER A 213 30.96 7.34 -9.44
N GLN A 214 30.23 7.48 -10.55
CA GLN A 214 30.36 8.58 -11.52
C GLN A 214 29.17 9.56 -11.48
N GLY A 215 28.25 9.38 -10.55
CA GLY A 215 27.01 10.15 -10.44
C GLY A 215 25.76 9.28 -10.54
N ASP A 216 24.60 9.91 -10.43
CA ASP A 216 23.34 9.20 -10.47
C ASP A 216 22.99 8.81 -11.92
N VAL A 217 22.61 7.55 -12.14
CA VAL A 217 22.25 7.00 -13.45
C VAL A 217 20.84 6.41 -13.37
N ALA A 218 19.99 6.67 -14.38
CA ALA A 218 18.65 6.10 -14.41
C ALA A 218 18.72 4.56 -14.48
N VAL A 219 17.79 3.88 -13.79
CA VAL A 219 17.79 2.42 -13.66
C VAL A 219 17.74 1.70 -15.00
N GLU A 220 17.06 2.28 -16.00
CA GLU A 220 17.01 1.76 -17.36
C GLU A 220 18.30 1.95 -18.17
N ASP A 221 19.19 2.84 -17.72
CA ASP A 221 20.45 3.19 -18.40
C ASP A 221 21.67 2.50 -17.79
N ILE A 222 21.51 1.81 -16.64
CA ILE A 222 22.58 1.02 -16.02
C ILE A 222 23.03 -0.09 -16.98
N GLN A 223 24.34 -0.23 -17.13
CA GLN A 223 24.97 -1.23 -17.99
C GLN A 223 25.86 -2.20 -17.22
N ILE A 224 26.19 -3.32 -17.85
CA ILE A 224 27.21 -4.24 -17.32
C ILE A 224 28.54 -3.47 -17.22
N ASN A 225 29.23 -3.66 -16.10
CA ASN A 225 30.44 -2.97 -15.66
C ASN A 225 30.23 -1.58 -15.05
N ASP A 226 29.01 -1.06 -15.00
CA ASP A 226 28.74 0.10 -14.16
C ASP A 226 29.04 -0.22 -12.70
N THR A 227 29.44 0.79 -11.94
CA THR A 227 29.77 0.64 -10.52
C THR A 227 28.74 1.36 -9.68
N VAL A 228 27.88 0.61 -9.01
CA VAL A 228 26.79 1.13 -8.19
C VAL A 228 27.20 1.17 -6.71
N VAL A 229 26.61 2.09 -5.96
CA VAL A 229 26.78 2.21 -4.52
C VAL A 229 25.79 1.30 -3.82
N ALA A 230 26.33 0.36 -3.04
CA ALA A 230 25.60 -0.62 -2.28
C ALA A 230 25.81 -0.45 -0.78
N PHE A 231 24.79 -0.65 0.04
CA PHE A 231 24.94 -0.57 1.49
C PHE A 231 25.34 -1.93 2.08
N ASP A 232 26.49 -1.99 2.74
CA ASP A 232 26.97 -3.16 3.48
C ASP A 232 26.46 -3.10 4.93
N TRP A 233 25.32 -3.73 5.20
CA TRP A 233 24.71 -3.73 6.53
C TRP A 233 25.58 -4.37 7.62
N LYS A 234 26.48 -5.29 7.27
CA LYS A 234 27.35 -5.95 8.26
C LYS A 234 28.43 -5.00 8.78
N ASN A 235 28.90 -4.12 7.90
CA ASN A 235 29.96 -3.17 8.19
C ASN A 235 29.44 -1.72 8.31
N ASN A 236 28.11 -1.54 8.25
CA ASN A 236 27.40 -0.27 8.34
C ASN A 236 27.99 0.83 7.45
N LYS A 237 28.32 0.51 6.19
CA LYS A 237 28.98 1.44 5.26
C LYS A 237 28.52 1.26 3.82
N ASP A 238 28.61 2.32 3.04
CA ASP A 238 28.45 2.26 1.59
C ASP A 238 29.70 1.62 0.95
N ILE A 239 29.48 0.73 -0.01
CA ILE A 239 30.51 0.04 -0.77
C ILE A 239 30.19 0.06 -2.26
N SER A 240 31.21 0.19 -3.11
CA SER A 240 31.04 0.11 -4.55
C SER A 240 30.96 -1.35 -5.00
N ARG A 241 30.00 -1.67 -5.87
CA ARG A 241 29.81 -3.00 -6.47
C ARG A 241 29.67 -2.86 -7.97
N SER A 242 30.35 -3.71 -8.72
CA SER A 242 30.21 -3.78 -10.17
C SER A 242 28.92 -4.51 -10.56
N VAL A 243 28.20 -3.95 -11.52
CA VAL A 243 27.05 -4.57 -12.16
C VAL A 243 27.56 -5.65 -13.10
N VAL A 244 27.35 -6.91 -12.74
CA VAL A 244 27.81 -8.06 -13.54
C VAL A 244 26.78 -8.51 -14.58
N TRP A 245 25.55 -8.03 -14.48
CA TRP A 245 24.47 -8.36 -15.40
C TRP A 245 23.39 -7.28 -15.38
N VAL A 246 22.86 -6.96 -16.56
CA VAL A 246 21.67 -6.13 -16.76
C VAL A 246 20.79 -6.84 -17.77
N GLY A 247 19.50 -6.94 -17.49
CA GLY A 247 18.54 -7.46 -18.46
C GLY A 247 17.17 -6.85 -18.27
N LYS A 248 16.44 -6.74 -19.37
CA LYS A 248 15.05 -6.31 -19.43
C LYS A 248 14.27 -7.29 -20.30
N SER A 249 13.15 -7.80 -19.80
CA SER A 249 12.22 -8.58 -20.61
C SER A 249 10.77 -8.38 -20.17
N ARG A 250 9.86 -8.72 -21.08
CA ARG A 250 8.42 -8.83 -20.87
C ARG A 250 8.03 -10.28 -21.10
N THR A 251 7.38 -10.91 -20.13
CA THR A 251 6.74 -12.22 -20.34
C THR A 251 5.23 -12.05 -20.49
N MET A 252 4.60 -12.88 -21.31
CA MET A 252 3.15 -13.08 -21.36
C MET A 252 2.87 -14.49 -20.86
N VAL A 253 2.17 -14.60 -19.72
CA VAL A 253 1.85 -15.89 -19.12
C VAL A 253 0.60 -16.48 -19.79
N GLN A 254 0.68 -17.75 -20.19
CA GLN A 254 -0.42 -18.56 -20.70
C GLN A 254 -0.80 -19.59 -19.63
N ALA A 255 -1.62 -19.16 -18.68
CA ALA A 255 -1.93 -19.93 -17.46
C ALA A 255 -2.70 -21.24 -17.73
N GLU A 256 -3.18 -21.43 -18.95
CA GLU A 256 -3.83 -22.65 -19.44
C GLU A 256 -2.86 -23.78 -19.82
N LEU A 257 -1.57 -23.49 -19.96
CA LEU A 257 -0.52 -24.48 -20.24
C LEU A 257 0.05 -25.06 -18.94
N SER A 258 0.81 -26.15 -19.04
CA SER A 258 1.55 -26.68 -17.90
C SER A 258 2.58 -25.68 -17.39
N ASP A 259 2.95 -25.75 -16.12
CA ASP A 259 3.80 -24.75 -15.46
C ASP A 259 5.16 -24.53 -16.14
N ASP A 260 5.68 -25.55 -16.82
CA ASP A 260 6.91 -25.50 -17.59
C ASP A 260 6.76 -24.86 -18.99
N GLU A 261 5.53 -24.68 -19.47
CA GLU A 261 5.19 -24.11 -20.79
C GLU A 261 4.44 -22.76 -20.69
N ALA A 262 3.84 -22.45 -19.54
CA ALA A 262 3.00 -21.28 -19.30
C ALA A 262 3.75 -19.93 -19.31
N GLY A 263 5.09 -19.94 -19.45
CA GLY A 263 5.89 -18.72 -19.48
C GLY A 263 6.00 -18.03 -18.11
N TRP A 264 5.81 -18.79 -17.02
CA TRP A 264 5.98 -18.30 -15.66
C TRP A 264 7.40 -17.76 -15.43
N PRO A 265 7.56 -16.60 -14.77
CA PRO A 265 8.88 -16.12 -14.37
C PRO A 265 9.50 -17.07 -13.33
N VAL A 266 10.61 -17.73 -13.70
CA VAL A 266 11.35 -18.67 -12.83
C VAL A 266 12.31 -17.94 -11.89
N ARG A 267 12.08 -18.02 -10.58
CA ARG A 267 13.01 -17.51 -9.58
C ARG A 267 14.11 -18.54 -9.25
N ILE A 268 15.35 -18.25 -9.64
CA ILE A 268 16.56 -18.98 -9.21
C ILE A 268 17.07 -18.39 -7.89
N VAL A 269 17.20 -19.22 -6.86
CA VAL A 269 17.67 -18.81 -5.52
C VAL A 269 19.21 -18.85 -5.46
N LYS A 270 19.82 -18.09 -4.53
CA LYS A 270 21.26 -18.20 -4.26
C LYS A 270 21.61 -19.67 -3.95
N ASP A 271 22.68 -20.17 -4.54
CA ASP A 271 23.15 -21.57 -4.40
C ASP A 271 22.20 -22.64 -4.98
N ALA A 272 21.20 -22.26 -5.80
CA ALA A 272 20.29 -23.22 -6.45
C ALA A 272 20.98 -24.10 -7.52
N ILE A 273 22.20 -23.75 -7.90
CA ILE A 273 23.08 -24.51 -8.78
C ILE A 273 24.31 -24.87 -7.95
N GLY A 274 24.58 -26.16 -7.78
CA GLY A 274 25.72 -26.65 -7.00
C GLY A 274 27.06 -26.22 -7.58
N ASP A 275 28.08 -26.16 -6.73
CA ASP A 275 29.45 -25.82 -7.14
C ASP A 275 29.91 -26.73 -8.28
N ASN A 276 30.53 -26.14 -9.31
CA ASN A 276 31.02 -26.81 -10.53
C ASN A 276 29.98 -27.48 -11.46
N VAL A 277 28.69 -27.12 -11.37
CA VAL A 277 27.71 -27.53 -12.39
C VAL A 277 27.78 -26.59 -13.60
N PHE A 278 28.38 -27.07 -14.69
CA PHE A 278 28.29 -26.41 -16.00
C PHE A 278 27.01 -26.86 -16.71
N LEU A 279 26.17 -25.90 -17.13
CA LEU A 279 25.00 -26.17 -17.96
C LEU A 279 25.42 -26.50 -19.40
N THR A 280 26.02 -27.67 -19.60
CA THR A 280 26.33 -28.20 -20.93
C THR A 280 25.11 -28.93 -21.48
N ARG A 281 24.40 -28.25 -22.39
CA ARG A 281 23.49 -28.79 -23.41
C ARG A 281 22.59 -29.95 -22.92
N THR A 282 21.43 -29.62 -22.35
CA THR A 282 20.08 -30.16 -22.62
C THR A 282 19.13 -29.62 -21.53
N CYS A 283 19.14 -28.31 -21.34
CA CYS A 283 18.05 -27.62 -20.68
C CYS A 283 17.74 -26.47 -21.62
N SER A 284 16.77 -26.68 -22.52
CA SER A 284 16.13 -25.55 -23.21
C SER A 284 15.22 -24.87 -22.20
N LEU A 285 15.80 -24.36 -21.11
CA LEU A 285 15.20 -23.23 -20.43
C LEU A 285 15.24 -22.14 -21.50
N ARG A 286 14.10 -21.87 -22.14
CA ARG A 286 13.85 -20.52 -22.64
C ARG A 286 13.93 -19.64 -21.39
N LEU A 287 15.15 -19.20 -21.10
CA LEU A 287 15.50 -18.30 -20.01
C LEU A 287 14.99 -16.92 -20.40
N ASP A 288 13.67 -16.82 -20.57
CA ASP A 288 12.99 -15.57 -20.86
C ASP A 288 12.71 -14.86 -19.52
N THR A 289 13.83 -14.62 -18.81
CA THR A 289 14.12 -13.49 -17.93
C THR A 289 13.32 -13.32 -16.62
N VAL A 290 14.05 -13.37 -15.51
CA VAL A 290 13.60 -12.93 -14.18
C VAL A 290 14.57 -11.90 -13.61
N TYR A 291 14.03 -10.82 -13.07
CA TYR A 291 14.79 -9.80 -12.36
C TYR A 291 15.08 -10.27 -10.93
N PHE A 292 16.36 -10.29 -10.56
CA PHE A 292 16.78 -10.36 -9.17
C PHE A 292 17.64 -9.17 -8.84
N LEU A 293 17.01 -8.12 -8.33
CA LEU A 293 17.72 -7.13 -7.53
C LEU A 293 17.46 -7.48 -6.07
N ARG A 294 18.51 -7.87 -5.36
CA ARG A 294 18.50 -8.03 -3.92
C ARG A 294 18.28 -6.62 -3.33
N THR A 295 17.09 -6.36 -2.81
CA THR A 295 16.67 -5.03 -2.34
C THR A 295 17.36 -4.59 -1.04
N ASP A 296 18.14 -5.47 -0.41
CA ASP A 296 18.92 -5.22 0.79
C ASP A 296 20.29 -4.58 0.51
N LEU A 297 20.64 -4.36 -0.76
CA LEU A 297 21.99 -3.94 -1.14
C LEU A 297 22.09 -2.58 -1.82
N PHE A 298 21.04 -1.91 -2.29
CA PHE A 298 21.21 -0.68 -3.09
C PHE A 298 20.62 0.56 -2.41
N ARG A 299 21.37 1.66 -2.43
CA ARG A 299 20.87 3.00 -2.10
C ARG A 299 20.32 3.63 -3.37
N CYS A 300 19.01 3.54 -3.58
CA CYS A 300 18.34 4.41 -4.54
C CYS A 300 18.21 5.80 -3.93
N ILE A 301 18.58 6.83 -4.71
CA ILE A 301 18.31 8.22 -4.35
C ILE A 301 17.00 8.57 -5.06
N CYS A 302 15.91 8.64 -4.29
CA CYS A 302 14.57 8.97 -4.80
C CYS A 302 14.33 10.48 -4.86
#